data_AF-A0A7T0KLC2-F1
#
_entry.id   AF-A0A7T0KLC2-F1
#
_cell.length_a   1.000
_cell.length_b   1.000
_cell.length_c   1.000
_cell.angle_alpha   90.00
_cell.angle_beta   90.00
_cell.angle_gamma   90.00
#
_symmetry.space_group_name_H-M   'P 1'
#
loop_
_entity.id
_entity.type
_entity.pdbx_description
1 polymer ?
#
loop_
_entity_poly.entity_id
_entity_poly.type
_entity_poly.pdbx_seq_one_letter_code
_entity_poly.pdbx_strand_id
1 'polypeptide(L)'
;MSTFRGSGPISILRDLQGQWNVAPIYDMPCTMLYRDMSMALPIAGGDKGLSRRHWLELADSIGLPQAVASSAIEQALRAASAVDLGTLPFAGSPLIGAERELRIRRSKIEG
;
A
#
# COMPACT_ATOMS: atom_id res chain seq x y z
N MET A 1 -1.44 -0.13 -30.64
CA MET A 1 -1.33 1.21 -30.02
C MET A 1 -2.33 1.26 -28.88
N SER A 2 -1.85 1.07 -27.65
CA SER A 2 -2.69 0.97 -26.45
C SER A 2 -3.10 2.37 -25.99
N THR A 3 -4.40 2.62 -25.86
CA THR A 3 -4.93 3.91 -25.37
C THR A 3 -4.85 3.99 -23.85
N PHE A 4 -4.16 5.02 -23.34
CA PHE A 4 -3.96 5.32 -21.94
C PHE A 4 -4.99 6.36 -21.46
N ARG A 5 -5.64 6.13 -20.31
CA ARG A 5 -6.53 7.10 -19.67
C ARG A 5 -6.37 7.01 -18.14
N GLY A 6 -5.87 8.08 -17.52
CA GLY A 6 -5.68 8.17 -16.06
C GLY A 6 -5.72 9.62 -15.58
N SER A 7 -6.31 9.84 -14.40
CA SER A 7 -6.48 11.16 -13.76
C SER A 7 -5.76 11.26 -12.40
N GLY A 8 -4.93 10.26 -12.06
CA GLY A 8 -4.20 10.11 -10.80
C GLY A 8 -3.16 8.98 -10.87
N PRO A 9 -2.61 8.49 -9.74
CA PRO A 9 -1.57 7.45 -9.74
C PRO A 9 -2.06 6.05 -10.16
N ILE A 10 -3.33 5.91 -10.54
CA ILE A 10 -3.92 4.67 -11.06
C ILE A 10 -4.35 4.89 -12.51
N SER A 11 -3.97 3.97 -13.38
CA SER A 11 -4.35 3.96 -14.81
C SER A 11 -4.77 2.57 -15.26
N ILE A 12 -5.55 2.53 -16.33
CA ILE A 12 -5.93 1.30 -17.03
C ILE A 12 -5.35 1.32 -18.45
N LEU A 13 -4.92 0.14 -18.91
CA LEU A 13 -4.36 -0.09 -20.24
C LEU A 13 -5.28 -1.00 -21.03
N ARG A 14 -5.43 -0.71 -22.32
CA ARG A 14 -6.08 -1.62 -23.26
C ARG A 14 -5.04 -2.43 -24.03
N ASP A 15 -5.14 -3.75 -23.98
CA ASP A 15 -4.25 -4.61 -24.76
C ASP A 15 -4.66 -4.68 -26.25
N LEU A 16 -3.88 -5.42 -27.05
CA LEU A 16 -4.12 -5.57 -28.49
C LEU A 16 -5.37 -6.40 -28.79
N GLN A 17 -5.82 -7.22 -27.84
CA GLN A 17 -7.04 -8.02 -27.89
C GLN A 17 -8.27 -7.24 -27.41
N GLY A 18 -8.08 -5.99 -27.00
CA GLY A 18 -9.14 -5.09 -26.55
C GLY A 18 -9.54 -5.24 -25.09
N GLN A 19 -8.83 -6.05 -24.29
CA GLN A 19 -9.08 -6.24 -22.86
C GLN A 19 -8.52 -5.08 -22.03
N TRP A 20 -9.18 -4.77 -20.92
CA TRP A 20 -8.75 -3.74 -19.97
C TRP A 20 -7.98 -4.37 -18.82
N ASN A 21 -6.75 -3.91 -18.63
CA ASN A 21 -5.87 -4.34 -17.55
C ASN A 21 -5.47 -3.13 -16.70
N VAL A 22 -5.21 -3.34 -15.42
CA VAL A 22 -4.64 -2.30 -14.56
C VAL A 22 -3.18 -2.09 -14.97
N ALA A 23 -2.76 -0.83 -15.13
CA ALA A 23 -1.37 -0.51 -15.39
C ALA A 23 -0.50 -0.92 -14.19
N PRO A 24 0.79 -1.27 -14.39
CA PRO A 24 1.73 -1.39 -13.27
C PRO A 24 1.68 -0.16 -12.37
N ILE A 25 1.89 -0.33 -11.06
CA ILE A 25 1.92 0.80 -10.12
C ILE A 25 3.15 1.67 -10.43
N TYR A 26 2.94 2.98 -10.50
CA TYR A 26 3.98 4.01 -10.69
C TYR A 26 3.82 5.09 -9.61
N ASP A 27 4.84 5.94 -9.42
CA ASP A 27 4.89 6.96 -8.36
C ASP A 27 4.58 6.41 -6.95
N MET A 28 5.47 5.56 -6.43
CA MET A 28 5.43 5.14 -5.01
C MET A 28 6.43 5.93 -4.16
N PRO A 29 6.15 7.19 -3.76
CA PRO A 29 6.99 7.90 -2.79
C PRO A 29 6.75 7.35 -1.38
N CYS A 30 7.82 7.16 -0.61
CA CYS A 30 7.72 6.90 0.83
C CYS A 30 7.53 8.23 1.58
N THR A 31 6.28 8.61 1.85
CA THR A 31 5.94 9.88 2.54
C THR A 31 6.33 9.90 4.02
N MET A 32 6.60 8.72 4.59
CA MET A 32 7.05 8.57 5.98
C MET A 32 8.36 9.30 6.27
N LEU A 33 9.27 9.35 5.29
CA LEU A 33 10.52 10.12 5.38
C LEU A 33 10.28 11.63 5.43
N TYR A 34 9.12 12.08 4.95
CA TYR A 34 8.65 13.46 4.97
C TYR A 34 7.65 13.72 6.12
N ARG A 35 7.47 12.75 7.03
CA ARG A 35 6.60 12.82 8.21
C ARG A 35 5.10 12.93 7.92
N ASP A 36 4.68 12.71 6.67
CA ASP A 36 3.26 12.52 6.36
C ASP A 36 2.91 11.02 6.44
N MET A 37 1.90 10.75 7.25
CA MET A 37 1.47 9.41 7.63
C MET A 37 0.05 9.10 7.14
N SER A 38 -0.60 10.07 6.48
CA SER A 38 -1.96 9.94 5.95
C SER A 38 -2.01 9.14 4.65
N MET A 39 -3.11 8.43 4.46
CA MET A 39 -3.46 7.81 3.20
C MET A 39 -4.25 8.79 2.33
N ALA A 40 -3.96 8.81 1.03
CA ALA A 40 -4.73 9.59 0.06
C ALA A 40 -6.19 9.10 -0.10
N LEU A 41 -6.43 7.81 0.19
CA LEU A 41 -7.75 7.20 0.20
C LEU A 41 -8.00 6.54 1.56
N PRO A 42 -9.15 6.80 2.22
CA PRO A 42 -9.46 6.20 3.50
C PRO A 42 -9.74 4.69 3.35
N ILE A 43 -9.32 3.93 4.36
CA ILE A 43 -9.52 2.48 4.47
C ILE A 43 -10.48 2.26 5.64
N ALA A 44 -11.71 1.81 5.35
CA ALA A 44 -12.78 1.66 6.34
C ALA A 44 -12.97 2.92 7.21
N GLY A 45 -12.97 4.10 6.57
CA GLY A 45 -13.13 5.41 7.23
C GLY A 45 -11.88 5.94 7.96
N GLY A 46 -10.80 5.17 8.05
CA GLY A 46 -9.53 5.62 8.62
C GLY A 46 -8.53 6.06 7.56
N ASP A 47 -7.82 7.16 7.80
CA ASP A 47 -6.74 7.68 6.94
C ASP A 47 -5.34 7.52 7.56
N LYS A 48 -5.27 7.20 8.86
CA LYS A 48 -4.03 7.02 9.64
C LYS A 48 -4.16 5.87 10.62
N GLY A 49 -3.02 5.33 11.05
CA GLY A 49 -2.97 4.35 12.14
C GLY A 49 -3.71 3.04 11.85
N LEU A 50 -3.77 2.66 10.57
CA LEU A 50 -4.51 1.49 10.08
C LEU A 50 -4.07 0.19 10.77
N SER A 51 -5.02 -0.73 10.90
CA SER A 51 -4.86 -2.04 11.54
C SER A 51 -5.46 -3.11 10.65
N ARG A 52 -5.19 -4.38 10.96
CA ARG A 52 -5.74 -5.53 10.22
C ARG A 52 -7.25 -5.44 10.05
N ARG A 53 -7.97 -5.06 11.12
CA ARG A 53 -9.44 -4.90 11.13
C ARG A 53 -9.93 -3.95 10.02
N HIS A 54 -9.27 -2.81 9.83
CA HIS A 54 -9.66 -1.84 8.80
C HIS A 54 -9.54 -2.42 7.38
N TRP A 55 -8.51 -3.23 7.12
CA TRP A 55 -8.32 -3.89 5.84
C TRP A 55 -9.36 -4.98 5.57
N LEU A 56 -9.71 -5.76 6.59
CA LEU A 56 -10.75 -6.79 6.48
C LEU A 56 -12.15 -6.19 6.33
N GLU A 57 -12.42 -5.05 6.98
CA GLU A 57 -13.66 -4.27 6.83
C GLU A 57 -13.77 -3.68 5.42
N LEU A 58 -12.66 -3.15 4.86
CA LEU A 58 -12.63 -2.72 3.46
C LEU A 58 -12.95 -3.89 2.52
N ALA A 59 -12.31 -5.05 2.73
CA ALA A 59 -12.57 -6.25 1.93
C ALA A 59 -14.06 -6.64 1.95
N ASP A 60 -14.68 -6.63 3.13
CA ASP A 60 -16.11 -6.91 3.30
C ASP A 60 -16.98 -5.92 2.49
N SER A 61 -16.68 -4.62 2.61
CA SER A 61 -17.44 -3.56 1.93
C SER A 61 -17.39 -3.64 0.39
N ILE A 62 -16.36 -4.25 -0.18
CA ILE A 62 -16.22 -4.46 -1.63
C ILE A 62 -16.59 -5.90 -2.06
N GLY A 63 -17.07 -6.73 -1.13
CA GLY A 63 -17.49 -8.11 -1.40
C GLY A 63 -16.33 -9.09 -1.62
N LEU A 64 -15.12 -8.76 -1.16
CA LEU A 64 -13.95 -9.65 -1.26
C LEU A 64 -13.98 -10.70 -0.14
N PRO A 65 -13.84 -12.01 -0.44
CA PRO A 65 -13.82 -13.05 0.60
C PRO A 65 -12.70 -12.81 1.61
N GLN A 66 -13.02 -12.98 2.91
CA GLN A 66 -12.09 -12.72 4.02
C GLN A 66 -10.80 -13.56 3.96
N ALA A 67 -10.88 -14.78 3.40
CA ALA A 67 -9.71 -15.62 3.18
C ALA A 67 -8.75 -15.01 2.13
N VAL A 68 -9.28 -14.44 1.06
CA VAL A 68 -8.49 -13.77 0.01
C VAL A 68 -7.87 -12.49 0.56
N ALA A 69 -8.65 -11.71 1.31
CA ALA A 69 -8.15 -10.50 1.97
C ALA A 69 -7.01 -10.83 2.96
N SER A 70 -7.17 -11.86 3.79
CA SER A 70 -6.13 -12.30 4.74
C SER A 70 -4.86 -12.76 4.01
N SER A 71 -5.01 -13.53 2.93
CA SER A 71 -3.88 -13.96 2.10
C SER A 71 -3.14 -12.78 1.46
N ALA A 72 -3.86 -11.78 0.96
CA ALA A 72 -3.28 -10.57 0.40
C ALA A 72 -2.53 -9.75 1.45
N ILE A 73 -3.08 -9.60 2.67
CA ILE A 73 -2.41 -8.93 3.80
C ILE A 73 -1.11 -9.64 4.13
N GLU A 74 -1.12 -10.97 4.23
CA GLU A 74 0.10 -11.74 4.51
C GLU A 74 1.13 -11.62 3.40
N GLN A 75 0.71 -11.62 2.14
CA GLN A 75 1.61 -11.42 1.01
C GLN A 75 2.28 -10.03 1.06
N ALA A 76 1.51 -8.98 1.39
CA ALA A 76 2.05 -7.64 1.57
C ALA A 76 3.04 -7.56 2.75
N LEU A 77 2.73 -8.20 3.88
CA LEU A 77 3.63 -8.28 5.03
C LEU A 77 4.95 -8.99 4.69
N ARG A 78 4.87 -10.12 3.97
CA ARG A 78 6.04 -10.86 3.49
C ARG A 78 6.90 -10.04 2.52
N ALA A 79 6.27 -9.33 1.58
CA ALA A 79 7.01 -8.46 0.67
C ALA A 79 7.69 -7.30 1.42
N ALA A 80 6.99 -6.68 2.36
CA ALA A 80 7.51 -5.58 3.16
C ALA A 80 8.62 -5.99 4.14
N SER A 81 8.67 -7.24 4.59
CA SER A 81 9.74 -7.72 5.48
C SER A 81 11.09 -7.89 4.77
N ALA A 82 11.09 -8.03 3.44
CA ALA A 82 12.29 -8.12 2.62
C ALA A 82 12.94 -6.76 2.32
N VAL A 83 12.30 -5.65 2.67
CA VAL A 83 12.78 -4.29 2.38
C VAL A 83 13.71 -3.79 3.49
N ASP A 84 14.92 -3.39 3.11
CA ASP A 84 15.89 -2.73 4.00
C ASP A 84 16.00 -1.24 3.66
N LEU A 85 15.47 -0.38 4.55
CA LEU A 85 15.54 1.08 4.39
C LEU A 85 16.96 1.63 4.57
N GLY A 86 17.86 0.91 5.24
CA GLY A 86 19.26 1.32 5.43
C GLY A 86 20.07 1.34 4.14
N THR A 87 19.58 0.69 3.07
CA THR A 87 20.17 0.73 1.73
C THR A 87 19.91 2.04 0.98
N LEU A 88 18.96 2.85 1.47
CA LEU A 88 18.58 4.12 0.84
C LEU A 88 19.53 5.26 1.30
N PRO A 89 19.70 6.31 0.49
CA PRO A 89 20.56 7.45 0.82
C PRO A 89 19.93 8.42 1.84
N PHE A 90 19.31 7.89 2.90
CA PHE A 90 18.75 8.65 4.01
C PHE A 90 19.51 8.29 5.28
N ALA A 91 19.87 9.29 6.10
CA ALA A 91 20.64 9.08 7.32
C ALA A 91 20.04 9.83 8.51
N GLY A 92 20.32 9.36 9.73
CA GLY A 92 19.98 10.04 10.98
C GLY A 92 18.50 9.90 11.40
N SER A 93 17.99 10.94 12.08
CA SER A 93 16.66 10.94 12.70
C SER A 93 15.48 10.55 11.77
N PRO A 94 15.44 10.96 10.49
CA PRO A 94 14.36 10.56 9.58
C PRO A 94 14.28 9.05 9.33
N LEU A 95 15.42 8.39 9.13
CA LEU A 95 15.49 6.95 8.90
C LEU A 95 15.03 6.18 10.15
N ILE A 96 15.56 6.53 11.33
CA ILE A 96 15.19 5.89 12.61
C ILE A 96 13.69 6.06 12.89
N GLY A 97 13.15 7.25 12.61
CA GLY A 97 11.72 7.54 12.75
C GLY A 97 10.86 6.68 11.82
N ALA A 98 11.26 6.55 10.55
CA ALA A 98 10.55 5.73 9.58
C ALA A 98 10.60 4.24 9.93
N GLU A 99 11.76 3.69 10.31
CA GLU A 99 11.89 2.30 10.74
C GLU A 99 11.02 1.99 11.96
N ARG A 100 11.01 2.91 12.95
CA ARG A 100 10.18 2.76 14.15
C ARG A 100 8.70 2.75 13.79
N GLU A 101 8.26 3.68 12.94
CA GLU A 101 6.86 3.77 12.53
C GLU A 101 6.44 2.54 11.70
N LEU A 102 7.27 2.08 10.77
CA LEU A 102 7.00 0.85 10.01
C LEU A 102 6.86 -0.37 10.91
N ARG A 103 7.68 -0.47 11.96
CA ARG A 103 7.60 -1.54 12.96
C ARG A 103 6.25 -1.51 13.69
N ILE A 104 5.81 -0.34 14.12
CA ILE A 104 4.52 -0.15 14.81
C ILE A 104 3.35 -0.48 13.87
N ARG A 105 3.42 -0.06 12.61
CA ARG A 105 2.38 -0.38 11.61
C ARG A 105 2.30 -1.86 11.34
N ARG A 106 3.45 -2.53 11.21
CA ARG A 106 3.53 -3.98 11.03
C ARG A 106 2.82 -4.71 12.17
N SER A 107 3.12 -4.36 13.43
CA SER A 107 2.45 -5.00 14.57
C SER A 107 0.94 -4.80 14.61
N LYS A 108 0.44 -3.67 14.09
CA LYS A 108 -1.02 -3.40 13.99
C LYS A 108 -1.72 -4.21 12.89
N ILE A 109 -0.98 -4.74 11.93
CA ILE A 109 -1.51 -5.52 10.80
C ILE A 109 -1.32 -7.03 11.04
N GLU A 110 -0.29 -7.40 11.80
CA GLU A 110 -0.04 -8.77 12.25
C GLU A 110 -1.00 -9.22 13.35
N GLY A 111 -1.40 -8.32 14.25
CA GLY A 111 -2.44 -8.57 15.27
C GLY A 111 -3.84 -8.62 14.69
#